data_AF-A0A1S3LM56-F1
#
_entry.id   AF-A0A1S3LM56-F1
#
_cell.length_a   1.000
_cell.length_b   1.000
_cell.length_c   1.000
_cell.angle_alpha   90.00
_cell.angle_beta   90.00
_cell.angle_gamma   90.00
#
_symmetry.space_group_name_H-M   'P 1'
#
loop_
_entity.id
_entity.type
_entity.pdbx_description
1 polymer ?
#
loop_
_entity_poly.entity_id
_entity_poly.type
_entity_poly.pdbx_seq_one_letter_code
_entity_poly.pdbx_strand_id
1 'polypeptide(L)'
;MAEGSKIELFIKASDDGESVGNCPFCQRLFMILWLKGANFTLTTVDMKRAPEVLKDLAPGSQPPFLIFGGEVRTDTNKIEEFLEEALAPPQYPKLCCRYKESNGAGDDIFHKFSAYIKNPNPGLNDMLEKKFLKSLMKLDQYLLTPLQHELDQTPEVPQALSGWELPQSG
;
A
#
# COMPACT_ATOMS: atom_id res chain seq x y z
N MET A 1 22.88 -19.04 -17.62
CA MET A 1 21.79 -18.09 -17.29
C MET A 1 21.18 -18.61 -16.01
N ALA A 2 21.34 -17.92 -14.88
CA ALA A 2 20.69 -18.36 -13.64
C ALA A 2 19.18 -18.19 -13.83
N GLU A 3 18.46 -19.29 -13.77
CA GLU A 3 17.00 -19.29 -13.79
C GLU A 3 16.55 -18.47 -12.57
N GLY A 4 15.88 -17.34 -12.80
CA GLY A 4 15.45 -16.46 -11.72
C GLY A 4 14.56 -17.25 -10.74
N SER A 5 14.73 -17.03 -9.44
CA SER A 5 13.95 -17.72 -8.41
C SER A 5 12.45 -17.59 -8.71
N LYS A 6 11.73 -18.71 -8.72
CA LYS A 6 10.28 -18.72 -8.93
C LYS A 6 9.59 -17.91 -7.83
N ILE A 7 8.77 -16.93 -8.23
CA ILE A 7 8.02 -16.06 -7.33
C ILE A 7 6.54 -16.37 -7.46
N GLU A 8 5.89 -16.71 -6.35
CA GLU A 8 4.46 -17.01 -6.30
C GLU A 8 3.82 -16.17 -5.20
N LEU A 9 2.91 -15.26 -5.56
CA LEU A 9 2.18 -14.42 -4.64
C LEU A 9 0.77 -14.98 -4.45
N PHE A 10 0.42 -15.29 -3.20
CA PHE A 10 -0.89 -15.80 -2.84
C PHE A 10 -1.71 -14.67 -2.20
N ILE A 11 -2.84 -14.34 -2.80
CA ILE A 11 -3.72 -13.25 -2.38
C ILE A 11 -5.10 -13.76 -2.00
N LYS A 12 -5.82 -12.97 -1.22
CA LYS A 12 -7.20 -13.28 -0.84
C LYS A 12 -8.11 -13.27 -2.07
N ALA A 13 -8.90 -14.32 -2.27
CA ALA A 13 -9.95 -14.34 -3.26
C ALA A 13 -11.16 -13.49 -2.84
N SER A 14 -11.94 -13.05 -3.82
CA SER A 14 -13.25 -12.43 -3.63
C SER A 14 -14.28 -13.46 -3.15
N ASP A 15 -15.52 -13.03 -2.97
CA ASP A 15 -16.60 -13.91 -2.52
C ASP A 15 -16.98 -15.00 -3.54
N ASP A 16 -16.61 -14.84 -4.81
CA ASP A 16 -16.74 -15.89 -5.84
C ASP A 16 -15.70 -17.02 -5.68
N GLY A 17 -14.64 -16.79 -4.89
CA GLY A 17 -13.54 -17.71 -4.66
C GLY A 17 -12.48 -17.76 -5.76
N GLU A 18 -12.59 -16.94 -6.80
CA GLU A 18 -11.68 -16.95 -7.95
C GLU A 18 -11.06 -15.59 -8.22
N SER A 19 -11.84 -14.51 -8.18
CA SER A 19 -11.36 -13.17 -8.49
C SER A 19 -10.58 -12.53 -7.33
N VAL A 20 -9.91 -11.41 -7.61
CA VAL A 20 -9.14 -10.67 -6.60
C VAL A 20 -10.07 -10.09 -5.54
N GLY A 21 -9.86 -10.47 -4.28
CA GLY A 21 -10.66 -9.98 -3.15
C GLY A 21 -10.21 -8.62 -2.62
N ASN A 22 -11.07 -8.00 -1.82
CA ASN A 22 -10.74 -6.75 -1.13
C ASN A 22 -9.71 -6.99 -0.01
N CYS A 23 -8.44 -6.68 -0.29
CA CYS A 23 -7.36 -6.71 0.68
C CYS A 23 -6.24 -5.71 0.29
N PRO A 24 -6.09 -4.59 1.01
CA PRO A 24 -5.06 -3.58 0.69
C PRO A 24 -3.64 -4.14 0.83
N PHE A 25 -3.42 -5.12 1.72
CA PHE A 25 -2.11 -5.77 1.87
C PHE A 25 -1.75 -6.64 0.66
N CYS A 26 -2.72 -7.38 0.11
CA CYS A 26 -2.53 -8.16 -1.12
C CYS A 26 -2.20 -7.23 -2.29
N GLN A 27 -2.96 -6.13 -2.42
CA GLN A 27 -2.74 -5.14 -3.46
C GLN A 27 -1.35 -4.49 -3.35
N ARG A 28 -0.90 -4.15 -2.13
CA ARG A 28 0.44 -3.59 -1.87
C ARG A 28 1.55 -4.49 -2.41
N LEU A 29 1.56 -5.78 -2.05
CA LEU A 29 2.59 -6.72 -2.53
C LEU A 29 2.52 -6.98 -4.03
N PHE A 30 1.30 -7.04 -4.59
CA PHE A 30 1.11 -7.14 -6.04
C PHE A 30 1.73 -5.94 -6.76
N MET A 31 1.47 -4.72 -6.28
CA MET A 31 2.04 -3.50 -6.85
C MET A 31 3.57 -3.48 -6.75
N ILE A 32 4.16 -3.93 -5.64
CA ILE A 32 5.62 -4.01 -5.48
C ILE A 32 6.24 -4.94 -6.52
N LEU A 33 5.73 -6.18 -6.66
CA LEU A 33 6.24 -7.12 -7.67
C LEU A 33 6.08 -6.58 -9.09
N TRP A 34 4.94 -5.93 -9.36
CA TRP A 34 4.67 -5.29 -10.64
C TRP A 34 5.66 -4.16 -10.96
N LEU A 35 5.89 -3.25 -10.00
CA LEU A 35 6.83 -2.12 -10.15
C LEU A 35 8.29 -2.58 -10.21
N LYS A 36 8.63 -3.69 -9.55
CA LYS A 36 9.94 -4.34 -9.73
C LYS A 36 10.11 -4.87 -11.15
N GLY A 37 9.04 -5.16 -11.88
CA GLY A 37 9.10 -5.80 -13.20
C GLY A 37 9.54 -7.27 -13.10
N ALA A 38 9.30 -7.91 -11.96
CA ALA A 38 9.61 -9.32 -11.77
C ALA A 38 8.52 -10.20 -12.40
N ASN A 39 8.91 -11.36 -12.93
CA ASN A 39 7.95 -12.39 -13.33
C ASN A 39 7.49 -13.14 -12.09
N PHE A 40 6.19 -13.17 -11.85
CA PHE A 40 5.60 -13.91 -10.73
C PHE A 40 4.27 -14.54 -11.13
N THR A 41 3.88 -15.59 -10.42
CA THR A 41 2.54 -16.17 -10.50
C THR A 41 1.67 -15.56 -9.42
N LEU A 42 0.47 -15.12 -9.79
CA LEU A 42 -0.55 -14.66 -8.86
C LEU A 42 -1.58 -15.77 -8.65
N THR A 43 -1.79 -16.19 -7.41
CA THR A 43 -2.78 -17.20 -7.04
C THR A 43 -3.78 -16.60 -6.07
N THR A 44 -5.06 -16.66 -6.39
CA THR A 44 -6.15 -16.31 -5.46
C THR A 44 -6.47 -17.48 -4.55
N VAL A 45 -6.73 -17.18 -3.28
CA VAL A 45 -6.97 -18.18 -2.24
C VAL A 45 -8.38 -17.98 -1.68
N ASP A 46 -9.24 -18.95 -1.95
CA ASP A 46 -10.56 -19.03 -1.32
C ASP A 46 -10.42 -19.54 0.12
N MET A 47 -10.53 -18.61 1.08
CA MET A 47 -10.42 -18.90 2.50
C MET A 47 -11.51 -19.83 3.06
N LYS A 48 -12.64 -20.00 2.35
CA LYS A 48 -13.73 -20.91 2.73
C LYS A 48 -13.50 -22.33 2.23
N ARG A 49 -12.86 -22.49 1.07
CA ARG A 49 -12.73 -23.76 0.34
C ARG A 49 -11.31 -24.35 0.31
N ALA A 50 -10.27 -23.57 0.59
CA ALA A 50 -8.87 -24.01 0.50
C ALA A 50 -8.12 -24.29 1.84
N PRO A 51 -8.68 -24.93 2.87
CA PRO A 51 -7.90 -25.25 4.08
C PRO A 51 -6.75 -26.24 3.82
N GLU A 52 -6.96 -27.30 3.01
CA GLU A 52 -5.99 -28.40 2.90
C GLU A 52 -4.76 -28.04 2.06
N VAL A 53 -4.93 -27.38 0.91
CA VAL A 53 -3.81 -26.95 0.05
C VAL A 53 -2.90 -25.96 0.78
N LEU A 54 -3.48 -25.08 1.61
CA LEU A 54 -2.71 -24.14 2.43
C LEU A 54 -1.98 -24.82 3.59
N LYS A 55 -2.46 -25.94 4.13
CA LYS A 55 -1.77 -26.64 5.23
C LYS A 55 -0.42 -27.17 4.80
N ASP A 56 -0.32 -27.72 3.60
CA ASP A 56 0.95 -28.26 3.10
C ASP A 56 1.87 -27.16 2.58
N LEU A 57 1.29 -26.12 1.97
CA LEU A 57 2.04 -25.05 1.33
C LEU A 57 2.51 -23.97 2.31
N ALA A 58 1.67 -23.55 3.24
CA ALA A 58 1.94 -22.48 4.19
C ALA A 58 1.09 -22.66 5.47
N PRO A 59 1.39 -23.69 6.30
CA PRO A 59 0.51 -24.08 7.41
C PRO A 59 0.22 -22.92 8.37
N GLY A 60 -1.07 -22.65 8.58
CA GLY A 60 -1.55 -21.58 9.46
C GLY A 60 -1.40 -20.15 8.89
N SER A 61 -0.83 -20.00 7.69
CA SER A 61 -0.66 -18.68 7.07
C SER A 61 -1.96 -18.20 6.45
N GLN A 62 -2.23 -16.90 6.60
CA GLN A 62 -3.35 -16.21 5.97
C GLN A 62 -2.80 -15.36 4.81
N PRO A 63 -3.49 -15.28 3.66
CA PRO A 63 -3.13 -14.35 2.61
C PRO A 63 -3.08 -12.88 3.12
N PRO A 64 -2.14 -12.06 2.63
CA PRO A 64 -1.15 -12.42 1.63
C PRO A 64 0.07 -13.17 2.19
N PHE A 65 0.61 -14.10 1.41
CA PHE A 65 1.92 -14.70 1.63
C PHE A 65 2.64 -14.91 0.30
N LEU A 66 3.96 -15.05 0.36
CA LEU A 66 4.83 -15.18 -0.81
C LEU A 66 5.58 -16.52 -0.73
N ILE A 67 5.76 -17.19 -1.85
CA ILE A 67 6.75 -18.25 -2.00
C ILE A 67 7.83 -17.76 -2.94
N PHE A 68 9.06 -17.72 -2.45
CA PHE A 68 10.22 -17.26 -3.22
C PHE A 68 11.27 -18.36 -3.25
N GLY A 69 11.50 -18.94 -4.43
CA GLY A 69 12.45 -20.05 -4.57
C GLY A 69 12.09 -21.28 -3.72
N GLY A 70 10.80 -21.49 -3.44
CA GLY A 70 10.32 -22.57 -2.58
C GLY A 70 10.23 -22.23 -1.08
N GLU A 71 10.73 -21.08 -0.64
CA GLU A 71 10.60 -20.64 0.74
C GLU A 71 9.35 -19.79 0.95
N VAL A 72 8.55 -20.17 1.95
CA VAL A 72 7.35 -19.43 2.35
C VAL A 72 7.74 -18.22 3.19
N ARG A 73 7.17 -17.07 2.85
CA ARG A 73 7.31 -15.81 3.57
C ARG A 73 5.94 -15.26 3.91
N THR A 74 5.78 -14.91 5.17
CA THR A 74 4.56 -14.36 5.77
C THR A 74 4.85 -12.97 6.35
N ASP A 75 3.80 -12.25 6.74
CA ASP A 75 3.86 -10.85 7.19
C ASP A 75 4.16 -9.87 6.03
N THR A 76 3.20 -9.00 5.76
CA THR A 76 3.24 -8.08 4.61
C THR A 76 4.47 -7.17 4.63
N ASN A 77 4.85 -6.65 5.80
CA ASN A 77 5.97 -5.72 5.90
C ASN A 77 7.30 -6.44 5.71
N LYS A 78 7.46 -7.64 6.31
CA LYS A 78 8.65 -8.47 6.12
C LYS A 78 8.82 -8.95 4.68
N ILE A 79 7.71 -9.26 3.99
CA ILE A 79 7.74 -9.61 2.57
C ILE A 79 8.20 -8.41 1.74
N GLU A 80 7.70 -7.21 2.01
CA GLU A 80 8.15 -5.99 1.32
C GLU A 80 9.65 -5.72 1.51
N GLU A 81 10.13 -5.76 2.76
CA GLU A 81 11.56 -5.58 3.09
C GLU A 81 12.40 -6.60 2.33
N PHE A 82 12.00 -7.86 2.35
CA PHE A 82 12.68 -8.93 1.61
C PHE A 82 12.68 -8.69 0.10
N LEU A 83 11.55 -8.29 -0.50
CA LEU A 83 11.47 -8.05 -1.94
C LEU A 83 12.31 -6.85 -2.36
N GLU A 84 12.43 -5.81 -1.54
CA GLU A 84 13.30 -4.66 -1.81
C GLU A 84 14.78 -5.07 -1.83
N GLU A 85 15.19 -5.96 -0.91
CA GLU A 85 16.56 -6.47 -0.83
C GLU A 85 16.89 -7.52 -1.90
N ALA A 86 16.00 -8.49 -2.10
CA ALA A 86 16.22 -9.62 -3.01
C ALA A 86 16.11 -9.20 -4.49
N LEU A 87 15.20 -8.27 -4.81
CA LEU A 87 15.00 -7.74 -6.16
C LEU A 87 15.67 -6.36 -6.25
N ALA A 88 17.00 -6.34 -6.26
CA ALA A 88 17.81 -5.13 -6.23
C ALA A 88 18.47 -4.79 -7.58
N PRO A 89 19.03 -3.56 -7.72
CA PRO A 89 19.83 -3.19 -8.88
C PRO A 89 21.06 -4.10 -9.07
N PRO A 90 21.55 -4.29 -10.32
CA PRO A 90 21.10 -3.65 -11.56
C PRO A 90 19.89 -4.31 -12.22
N GLN A 91 19.46 -5.48 -11.75
CA GLN A 91 18.43 -6.29 -12.39
C GLN A 91 17.02 -5.70 -12.20
N TYR A 92 16.77 -5.08 -11.04
CA TYR A 92 15.47 -4.55 -10.64
C TYR A 92 15.60 -3.13 -10.08
N PRO A 93 14.59 -2.27 -10.23
CA PRO A 93 14.63 -0.91 -9.70
C PRO A 93 14.55 -0.90 -8.17
N LYS A 94 15.16 0.10 -7.55
CA LYS A 94 14.95 0.42 -6.12
C LYS A 94 13.60 1.12 -5.95
N LEU A 95 12.74 0.65 -5.04
CA LEU A 95 11.40 1.21 -4.84
C LEU A 95 11.27 2.01 -3.55
N CYS A 96 12.23 1.94 -2.62
CA CYS A 96 12.15 2.68 -1.38
C CYS A 96 12.01 4.21 -1.62
N CYS A 97 11.23 4.89 -0.80
CA CYS A 97 11.09 6.34 -0.89
C CYS A 97 12.43 7.04 -0.69
N ARG A 98 12.67 8.10 -1.48
CA ARG A 98 13.84 8.98 -1.32
C ARG A 98 13.79 9.77 -0.02
N TYR A 99 12.60 10.18 0.40
CA TYR A 99 12.36 10.97 1.61
C TYR A 99 11.69 10.10 2.67
N LYS A 100 12.16 10.17 3.91
CA LYS A 100 11.64 9.34 5.01
C LYS A 100 10.20 9.73 5.34
N GLU A 101 9.88 11.00 5.22
CA GLU A 101 8.57 11.60 5.43
C GLU A 101 7.51 11.00 4.51
N SER A 102 7.88 10.60 3.29
CA SER A 102 6.96 9.95 2.33
C SER A 102 6.41 8.63 2.87
N ASN A 103 7.18 7.90 3.69
CA ASN A 103 6.73 6.62 4.25
C ASN A 103 5.64 6.80 5.31
N GLY A 104 5.59 7.95 5.97
CA GLY A 104 4.63 8.26 7.04
C GLY A 104 3.48 9.16 6.62
N ALA A 105 3.55 9.77 5.43
CA ALA A 105 2.51 10.67 4.94
C ALA A 105 1.20 9.89 4.73
N GLY A 106 0.19 10.19 5.56
CA GLY A 106 -1.14 9.59 5.47
C GLY A 106 -1.30 8.23 6.17
N ASP A 107 -0.32 7.80 6.96
CA ASP A 107 -0.33 6.52 7.69
C ASP A 107 -1.57 6.31 8.59
N ASP A 108 -2.11 7.40 9.16
CA ASP A 108 -3.24 7.40 10.07
C ASP A 108 -4.63 7.51 9.38
N ILE A 109 -4.68 7.71 8.06
CA ILE A 109 -5.92 7.93 7.29
C ILE A 109 -6.83 6.71 7.38
N PHE A 110 -6.30 5.51 7.08
CA PHE A 110 -7.12 4.29 7.05
C PHE A 110 -7.69 3.95 8.43
N HIS A 111 -6.93 4.21 9.49
CA HIS A 111 -7.39 4.01 10.86
C HIS A 111 -8.54 4.97 11.20
N LYS A 112 -8.42 6.26 10.87
CA LYS A 112 -9.46 7.26 11.14
C LYS A 112 -10.71 7.04 10.28
N PHE A 113 -10.53 6.69 9.01
CA PHE A 113 -11.63 6.27 8.14
C PHE A 113 -12.38 5.07 8.75
N SER A 114 -11.64 4.04 9.18
CA SER A 114 -12.22 2.86 9.81
C SER A 114 -13.01 3.18 11.07
N ALA A 115 -12.49 4.09 11.91
CA ALA A 115 -13.19 4.56 13.10
C ALA A 115 -14.48 5.32 12.76
N TYR A 116 -14.45 6.16 11.72
CA TYR A 116 -15.61 6.91 11.25
C TYR A 116 -16.70 6.00 10.66
N ILE A 117 -16.37 5.15 9.67
CA ILE A 117 -17.37 4.38 8.93
C ILE A 117 -18.03 3.26 9.76
N LYS A 118 -17.31 2.74 10.77
CA LYS A 118 -17.83 1.69 11.66
C LYS A 118 -18.53 2.25 12.89
N ASN A 119 -18.62 3.57 13.04
CA ASN A 119 -19.20 4.19 14.22
C ASN A 119 -20.71 3.92 14.31
N PRO A 120 -21.19 3.27 15.38
CA PRO A 120 -22.62 3.03 15.57
C PRO A 120 -23.35 4.18 16.26
N ASN A 121 -22.63 5.19 16.80
CA ASN A 121 -23.21 6.27 17.60
C ASN A 121 -23.29 7.59 16.81
N PRO A 122 -24.48 8.02 16.36
CA PRO A 122 -24.64 9.25 15.58
C PRO A 122 -24.07 10.51 16.26
N GLY A 123 -24.08 10.59 17.60
CA GLY A 123 -23.55 11.73 18.35
C GLY A 123 -22.03 11.91 18.24
N LEU A 124 -21.30 10.92 17.72
CA LEU A 124 -19.85 10.98 17.48
C LEU A 124 -19.50 11.23 16.01
N ASN A 125 -20.47 11.24 15.10
CA ASN A 125 -20.23 11.33 13.65
C ASN A 125 -19.39 12.55 13.28
N ASP A 126 -19.86 13.75 13.64
CA ASP A 126 -19.17 15.01 13.34
C ASP A 126 -17.73 15.03 13.86
N MET A 127 -17.50 14.47 15.06
CA MET A 127 -16.16 14.44 15.65
C MET A 127 -15.24 13.50 14.87
N LEU A 128 -15.71 12.30 14.51
CA LEU A 128 -14.94 11.30 13.79
C LEU A 128 -14.69 11.71 12.34
N GLU A 129 -15.69 12.29 11.68
CA GLU A 129 -15.57 12.87 10.35
C GLU A 129 -14.53 13.99 10.33
N LYS A 130 -14.61 14.94 11.27
CA LYS A 130 -13.59 16.01 11.40
C LYS A 130 -12.18 15.45 11.62
N LYS A 131 -12.03 14.38 12.41
CA LYS A 131 -10.73 13.71 12.60
C LYS A 131 -10.21 13.10 11.29
N PHE A 132 -11.08 12.44 10.53
CA PHE A 132 -10.74 11.84 9.23
C PHE A 132 -10.41 12.91 8.16
N LEU A 133 -11.21 13.97 8.05
CA LEU A 133 -10.92 15.10 7.16
C LEU A 133 -9.57 15.75 7.52
N LYS A 134 -9.28 15.92 8.82
CA LYS A 134 -7.99 16.45 9.27
C LYS A 134 -6.80 15.56 8.87
N SER A 135 -6.94 14.23 8.79
CA SER A 135 -5.88 13.38 8.23
C SER A 135 -5.71 13.56 6.73
N LEU A 136 -6.80 13.71 5.99
CA LEU A 136 -6.73 13.97 4.55
C LEU A 136 -6.05 15.30 4.26
N MET A 137 -6.38 16.35 5.02
CA MET A 137 -5.72 17.67 4.88
C MET A 137 -4.22 17.61 5.15
N LYS A 138 -3.75 16.76 6.08
CA LYS A 138 -2.31 16.59 6.31
C LYS A 138 -1.61 15.94 5.12
N LEU A 139 -2.24 14.93 4.51
CA LEU A 139 -1.71 14.30 3.30
C LEU A 139 -1.75 15.28 2.11
N ASP A 140 -2.84 16.01 1.94
CA ASP A 140 -2.97 17.05 0.91
C ASP A 140 -1.87 18.10 1.05
N GLN A 141 -1.64 18.61 2.26
CA GLN A 141 -0.53 19.52 2.52
C GLN A 141 0.83 18.91 2.15
N TYR A 142 1.06 17.64 2.46
CA TYR A 142 2.30 16.96 2.07
C TYR A 142 2.46 16.86 0.55
N LEU A 143 1.39 16.51 -0.18
CA LEU A 143 1.39 16.37 -1.64
C LEU A 143 1.56 17.71 -2.38
N LEU A 144 1.07 18.81 -1.80
CA LEU A 144 1.18 20.16 -2.37
C LEU A 144 2.47 20.89 -1.97
N THR A 145 3.23 20.36 -1.02
CA THR A 145 4.50 20.97 -0.58
C THR A 145 5.63 20.43 -1.43
N PRO A 146 6.35 21.27 -2.21
CA PRO A 146 7.47 20.82 -3.02
C PRO A 146 8.54 20.14 -2.17
N LEU A 147 9.02 18.99 -2.64
CA LEU A 147 10.14 18.26 -2.04
C LEU A 147 11.47 18.91 -2.44
N GLN A 148 12.53 18.64 -1.67
CA GLN A 148 13.83 19.31 -1.85
C GLN A 148 14.36 19.23 -3.28
N HIS A 149 14.23 18.07 -3.94
CA HIS A 149 14.75 17.90 -5.30
C HIS A 149 13.95 18.65 -6.36
N GLU A 150 12.70 18.99 -6.09
CA GLU A 150 11.88 19.81 -6.99
C GLU A 150 12.35 21.27 -6.88
N LEU A 151 12.59 21.74 -5.65
CA LEU A 151 13.17 23.06 -5.39
C LEU A 151 14.54 23.23 -6.05
N ASP A 152 15.40 22.20 -5.96
CA ASP A 152 16.73 22.21 -6.56
C ASP A 152 16.69 22.28 -8.11
N GLN A 153 15.58 21.84 -8.73
CA GLN A 153 15.39 21.84 -10.19
C GLN A 153 14.70 23.10 -10.72
N THR A 154 14.07 23.89 -9.84
CA THR A 154 13.45 25.18 -10.18
C THR A 154 14.29 26.35 -9.65
N PRO A 155 15.10 27.01 -10.48
CA PRO A 155 15.64 28.31 -10.13
C PRO A 155 14.51 29.35 -10.19
N GLU A 156 13.89 29.62 -9.03
CA GLU A 156 12.89 30.66 -8.73
C GLU A 156 11.62 30.76 -9.62
N VAL A 157 10.44 30.59 -9.01
CA VAL A 157 9.33 31.53 -9.22
C VAL A 157 8.74 31.94 -7.85
N PRO A 158 8.74 33.24 -7.50
CA PRO A 158 8.18 33.77 -6.25
C PRO A 158 6.63 33.75 -6.18
N GLN A 159 6.11 33.60 -4.96
CA GLN A 159 4.79 34.00 -4.44
C GLN A 159 3.61 34.06 -5.44
N ALA A 160 2.81 32.99 -5.51
CA ALA A 160 1.41 33.07 -5.95
C ALA A 160 0.55 31.93 -5.38
N LEU A 161 0.39 31.87 -4.06
CA LEU A 161 -0.71 31.13 -3.42
C LEU A 161 -1.41 32.01 -2.35
N SER A 162 -1.54 33.30 -2.63
CA SER A 162 -2.48 34.20 -1.94
C SER A 162 -3.69 34.40 -2.85
N GLY A 163 -4.59 33.42 -2.91
CA GLY A 163 -5.70 33.49 -3.87
C GLY A 163 -6.71 32.37 -3.77
N TRP A 164 -7.05 31.92 -2.55
CA TRP A 164 -8.38 31.34 -2.34
C TRP A 164 -9.19 32.38 -1.56
N GLU A 165 -9.78 33.35 -2.26
CA GLU A 165 -10.91 34.06 -1.68
C GLU A 165 -12.15 33.19 -1.92
N LEU A 166 -12.76 32.72 -0.82
CA LEU A 166 -14.10 32.14 -0.85
C LEU A 166 -15.05 33.20 -1.43
N PRO A 167 -15.98 32.84 -2.34
CA PRO A 167 -17.00 33.78 -2.78
C PRO A 167 -17.85 34.17 -1.57
N GLN A 168 -17.79 35.44 -1.17
CA GLN A 168 -18.72 35.98 -0.19
C GLN A 168 -20.12 36.00 -0.81
N SER A 169 -21.00 35.17 -0.29
CA SER A 169 -22.43 35.21 -0.56
C SER A 169 -23.11 36.23 0.35
N GLY A 170 -23.77 37.24 -0.23
CA GLY A 170 -24.84 38.01 0.40
C GLY A 170 -24.42 39.28 1.11
#